data_AF-A0A2V1CZ38-F1
#
_entry.id   AF-A0A2V1CZ38-F1
#
_cell.length_a   1.000
_cell.length_b   1.000
_cell.length_c   1.000
_cell.angle_alpha   90.00
_cell.angle_beta   90.00
_cell.angle_gamma   90.00
#
_symmetry.space_group_name_H-M   'P 1'
#
loop_
_entity.id
_entity.type
_entity.pdbx_description
1 polymer ?
#
loop_
_entity_poly.entity_id
_entity_poly.type
_entity_poly.pdbx_seq_one_letter_code
_entity_poly.pdbx_strand_id
1 'polypeptide(L)'
;MSFYDRQGIPEALLRDHPEEETAQQDQDRRDSNYQVWEDEDSASQSSTSDDTFEDDVLTLRDYSFISVNADGATFEMHRLVQLATRKWLKVHDQLEQWKQRFVSNLCAAFPTGDYENWAVCQALFPHAKSAAAQRPEREDSLRGWASLLYKAAWYAWQIGNGVEAESMSLHSIRTRKKILGPVFFMGG
;
A
#
# COMPACT_ATOMS: atom_id res chain seq x y z
N MET A 1 -9.06 -3.39 1.64
CA MET A 1 -10.05 -2.30 1.44
C MET A 1 -10.38 -1.46 2.69
N SER A 2 -10.65 -2.03 3.88
CA SER A 2 -11.28 -1.28 5.00
C SER A 2 -10.46 -0.13 5.63
N PHE A 3 -9.18 -0.03 5.31
CA PHE A 3 -8.27 1.02 5.81
C PHE A 3 -8.11 2.20 4.84
N TYR A 4 -8.50 2.03 3.58
CA TYR A 4 -8.53 3.12 2.58
C TYR A 4 -9.63 4.13 2.91
N ASP A 5 -9.58 5.29 2.26
CA ASP A 5 -10.79 6.12 2.15
C ASP A 5 -11.96 5.30 1.59
N ARG A 6 -13.18 5.57 2.04
CA ARG A 6 -14.35 4.76 1.67
C ARG A 6 -14.74 4.91 0.20
N GLN A 7 -14.25 5.94 -0.51
CA GLN A 7 -14.55 6.20 -1.92
C GLN A 7 -13.27 6.17 -2.75
N GLY A 8 -13.41 5.81 -4.03
CA GLY A 8 -12.33 5.90 -5.01
C GLY A 8 -11.17 4.93 -4.78
N ILE A 9 -11.41 3.78 -4.15
CA ILE A 9 -10.37 2.78 -3.84
C ILE A 9 -9.92 2.12 -5.15
N PRO A 10 -8.68 2.32 -5.62
CA PRO A 10 -8.24 1.72 -6.87
C PRO A 10 -8.06 0.21 -6.72
N GLU A 11 -8.57 -0.54 -7.68
CA GLU A 11 -8.46 -2.00 -7.74
C GLU A 11 -7.00 -2.48 -7.71
N ALA A 12 -6.11 -1.76 -8.40
CA ALA A 12 -4.67 -2.07 -8.44
C ALA A 12 -4.01 -2.10 -7.05
N LEU A 13 -4.59 -1.46 -6.02
CA LEU A 13 -4.06 -1.51 -4.65
C LEU A 13 -4.51 -2.74 -3.86
N LEU A 14 -5.46 -3.49 -4.40
CA LEU A 14 -6.13 -4.61 -3.75
C LEU A 14 -5.73 -5.95 -4.34
N ARG A 15 -5.33 -5.98 -5.60
CA ARG A 15 -4.73 -7.17 -6.20
C ARG A 15 -3.46 -7.53 -5.43
N ASP A 16 -3.32 -8.80 -5.09
CA ASP A 16 -2.13 -9.29 -4.45
C ASP A 16 -0.99 -9.29 -5.45
N HIS A 17 -0.06 -8.34 -5.28
CA HIS A 17 1.27 -8.52 -5.83
C HIS A 17 1.97 -9.59 -4.98
N PRO A 18 2.38 -10.73 -5.55
CA PRO A 18 3.31 -11.60 -4.87
C PRO A 18 4.54 -10.75 -4.58
N GLU A 19 4.89 -10.65 -3.31
CA GLU A 19 6.15 -10.04 -2.90
C GLU A 19 7.24 -10.84 -3.61
N GLU A 20 7.97 -10.21 -4.54
CA GLU A 20 9.22 -10.77 -5.01
C GLU A 20 10.13 -10.83 -3.79
N GLU A 21 10.16 -12.01 -3.15
CA GLU A 21 11.19 -12.37 -2.20
C GLU A 21 12.52 -12.25 -2.95
N THR A 22 13.22 -11.13 -2.76
CA THR A 22 14.59 -10.98 -3.22
C THR A 22 15.45 -11.99 -2.48
N ALA A 23 15.56 -13.20 -3.04
CA ALA A 23 16.60 -14.15 -2.70
C ALA A 23 17.93 -13.57 -3.20
N GLN A 24 18.62 -12.87 -2.32
CA GLN A 24 20.06 -12.67 -2.44
C GLN A 24 20.72 -14.04 -2.37
N GLN A 25 21.23 -14.53 -3.50
CA GLN A 25 22.23 -15.59 -3.50
C GLN A 25 23.45 -15.16 -4.33
N ASP A 26 24.52 -15.01 -3.58
CA ASP A 26 25.93 -14.88 -3.93
C ASP A 26 26.31 -15.42 -5.32
N GLN A 27 26.82 -14.53 -6.16
CA GLN A 27 27.56 -14.91 -7.35
C GLN A 27 28.99 -15.28 -6.98
N ASP A 28 29.29 -16.56 -6.92
CA ASP A 28 30.64 -17.08 -7.07
C ASP A 28 30.70 -18.15 -8.17
N ARG A 29 31.17 -17.73 -9.35
CA ARG A 29 31.89 -18.45 -10.42
C ARG A 29 31.51 -19.91 -10.78
N ARG A 30 31.15 -20.13 -12.06
CA ARG A 30 31.99 -20.82 -13.08
C ARG A 30 31.29 -20.97 -14.44
N ASP A 31 32.09 -20.83 -15.50
CA ASP A 31 31.82 -21.12 -16.91
C ASP A 31 31.21 -22.51 -17.14
N SER A 32 30.18 -22.60 -18.00
CA SER A 32 30.19 -23.50 -19.16
C SER A 32 28.95 -23.30 -20.04
N ASN A 33 29.21 -22.93 -21.29
CA ASN A 33 28.28 -22.86 -22.40
C ASN A 33 27.98 -24.26 -22.96
N TYR A 34 26.75 -24.75 -22.84
CA TYR A 34 26.14 -25.77 -23.72
C TYR A 34 24.60 -25.61 -23.71
N GLN A 35 24.03 -25.36 -24.89
CA GLN A 35 22.58 -25.32 -25.16
C GLN A 35 22.06 -26.71 -25.56
N VAL A 36 20.90 -27.13 -25.05
CA VAL A 36 19.89 -27.97 -25.74
C VAL A 36 18.51 -27.67 -25.14
N TRP A 37 17.48 -27.60 -25.99
CA TRP A 37 16.08 -27.24 -25.72
C TRP A 37 15.22 -28.48 -25.44
N GLU A 38 14.31 -28.41 -24.47
CA GLU A 38 13.07 -29.20 -24.46
C GLU A 38 11.90 -28.31 -23.99
N ASP A 39 10.86 -28.27 -24.82
CA ASP A 39 9.55 -27.69 -24.54
C ASP A 39 8.84 -28.51 -23.46
N GLU A 40 8.47 -27.89 -22.33
CA GLU A 40 7.42 -28.42 -21.46
C GLU A 40 6.54 -27.26 -20.98
N ASP A 41 5.23 -27.48 -21.11
CA ASP A 41 4.15 -26.54 -20.90
C ASP A 41 4.28 -25.71 -19.60
N SER A 42 4.58 -24.42 -19.75
CA SER A 42 4.45 -23.45 -18.66
C SER A 42 2.97 -23.18 -18.44
N ALA A 43 2.33 -24.11 -17.74
CA ALA A 43 0.94 -24.03 -17.33
C ALA A 43 0.71 -22.72 -16.55
N SER A 44 -0.11 -21.85 -17.15
CA SER A 44 -0.76 -20.69 -16.54
C SER A 44 -1.17 -20.95 -15.09
N GLN A 45 -0.37 -20.51 -14.14
CA GLN A 45 -0.78 -20.37 -12.74
C GLN A 45 -1.43 -19.00 -12.46
N SER A 46 -1.56 -18.14 -13.48
CA SER A 46 -2.12 -16.79 -13.34
C SER A 46 -3.65 -16.74 -13.40
N SER A 47 -4.34 -17.75 -13.94
CA SER A 47 -5.78 -17.66 -14.15
C SER A 47 -6.60 -17.90 -12.87
N THR A 48 -6.14 -18.79 -11.98
CA THR A 48 -6.94 -19.20 -10.82
C THR A 48 -7.05 -18.12 -9.75
N SER A 49 -5.99 -17.32 -9.51
CA SER A 49 -6.03 -16.24 -8.52
C SER A 49 -6.88 -15.06 -8.96
N ASP A 50 -6.87 -14.76 -10.25
CA ASP A 50 -7.66 -13.67 -10.84
C ASP A 50 -9.15 -13.98 -10.78
N ASP A 51 -9.52 -15.22 -11.11
CA ASP A 51 -10.90 -15.72 -10.99
C ASP A 51 -11.42 -15.60 -9.55
N THR A 52 -10.60 -15.95 -8.54
CA THR A 52 -11.03 -15.84 -7.12
C THR A 52 -11.23 -14.40 -6.66
N PHE A 53 -10.43 -13.45 -7.15
CA PHE A 53 -10.59 -12.03 -6.80
C PHE A 53 -11.91 -11.48 -7.37
N GLU A 54 -12.20 -11.78 -8.63
CA GLU A 54 -13.44 -11.34 -9.27
C GLU A 54 -14.68 -11.95 -8.59
N ASP A 55 -14.64 -13.23 -8.23
CA ASP A 55 -15.73 -13.91 -7.51
C ASP A 55 -16.01 -13.28 -6.13
N ASP A 56 -14.95 -12.93 -5.39
CA ASP A 56 -15.06 -12.24 -4.10
C ASP A 56 -15.66 -10.83 -4.28
N VAL A 57 -15.20 -10.08 -5.28
CA VAL A 57 -15.72 -8.74 -5.61
C VAL A 57 -17.19 -8.82 -6.01
N LEU A 58 -17.56 -9.78 -6.86
CA LEU A 58 -18.95 -10.02 -7.26
C LEU A 58 -19.83 -10.32 -6.05
N THR A 59 -19.39 -11.22 -5.17
CA THR A 59 -20.11 -11.54 -3.94
C THR A 59 -20.32 -10.30 -3.07
N LEU A 60 -19.28 -9.48 -2.85
CA LEU A 60 -19.40 -8.25 -2.06
C LEU A 60 -20.36 -7.22 -2.69
N ARG A 61 -20.45 -7.17 -4.02
CA ARG A 61 -21.39 -6.31 -4.75
C ARG A 61 -22.82 -6.80 -4.64
N ASP A 62 -23.05 -8.11 -4.75
CA ASP A 62 -24.38 -8.71 -4.63
C ASP A 62 -25.00 -8.44 -3.25
N TYR A 63 -24.18 -8.45 -2.19
CA TYR A 63 -24.60 -8.04 -0.84
C TYR A 63 -24.59 -6.52 -0.61
N SER A 64 -24.34 -5.71 -1.63
CA SER A 64 -24.26 -4.24 -1.54
C SER A 64 -23.25 -3.73 -0.50
N PHE A 65 -22.20 -4.51 -0.22
CA PHE A 65 -21.15 -4.12 0.73
C PHE A 65 -20.16 -3.15 0.10
N ILE A 66 -19.93 -3.31 -1.20
CA ILE A 66 -19.15 -2.41 -2.04
C ILE A 66 -19.94 -2.04 -3.30
N SER A 67 -19.51 -0.97 -3.96
CA SER A 67 -19.96 -0.60 -5.30
C SER A 67 -18.77 -0.25 -6.19
N VAL A 68 -18.96 -0.31 -7.50
CA VAL A 68 -17.95 0.04 -8.50
C VAL A 68 -18.35 1.38 -9.12
N ASN A 69 -17.41 2.29 -9.22
CA ASN A 69 -17.62 3.58 -9.85
C ASN A 69 -17.76 3.47 -11.37
N ALA A 70 -18.17 4.55 -12.01
CA ALA A 70 -18.39 4.59 -13.46
C ALA A 70 -17.12 4.33 -14.29
N ASP A 71 -15.93 4.48 -13.70
CA ASP A 71 -14.64 4.16 -14.33
C ASP A 71 -14.35 2.65 -14.40
N GLY A 72 -15.12 1.82 -13.70
CA GLY A 72 -14.93 0.38 -13.64
C GLY A 72 -13.68 -0.07 -12.87
N ALA A 73 -12.86 0.85 -12.36
CA ALA A 73 -11.54 0.59 -11.80
C ALA A 73 -11.38 1.05 -10.34
N THR A 74 -12.37 1.78 -9.82
CA THR A 74 -12.40 2.19 -8.43
C THR A 74 -13.64 1.69 -7.69
N PHE A 75 -13.44 1.33 -6.43
CA PHE A 75 -14.49 0.83 -5.55
C PHE A 75 -14.89 1.87 -4.50
N GLU A 76 -16.14 1.78 -4.07
CA GLU A 76 -16.60 2.39 -2.83
C GLU A 76 -17.02 1.32 -1.83
N MET A 77 -16.69 1.52 -0.56
CA MET A 77 -17.08 0.65 0.54
C MET A 77 -18.10 1.35 1.44
N HIS A 78 -19.15 0.64 1.81
CA HIS A 78 -20.13 1.17 2.74
C HIS A 78 -19.51 1.42 4.13
N ARG A 79 -19.80 2.56 4.76
CA ARG A 79 -19.18 2.97 6.04
C ARG A 79 -19.39 1.95 7.15
N LEU A 80 -20.56 1.30 7.20
CA LEU A 80 -20.84 0.25 8.20
C LEU A 80 -20.00 -1.00 7.95
N VAL A 81 -19.81 -1.40 6.70
CA VAL A 81 -18.96 -2.54 6.33
C VAL A 81 -17.53 -2.25 6.75
N GLN A 82 -17.00 -1.07 6.40
CA GLN A 82 -15.65 -0.64 6.81
C GLN A 82 -15.46 -0.71 8.34
N LEU A 83 -16.44 -0.27 9.11
CA LEU A 83 -16.40 -0.33 10.57
C LEU A 83 -16.50 -1.76 11.10
N ALA A 84 -17.42 -2.56 10.57
CA ALA A 84 -17.62 -3.94 10.96
C ALA A 84 -16.36 -4.78 10.69
N THR A 85 -15.78 -4.66 9.50
CA THR A 85 -14.54 -5.36 9.12
C THR A 85 -13.39 -4.99 10.05
N ARG A 86 -13.16 -3.69 10.34
CA ARG A 86 -12.09 -3.29 11.27
C ARG A 86 -12.32 -3.80 12.70
N LYS A 87 -13.57 -3.83 13.18
CA LYS A 87 -13.89 -4.43 14.48
C LYS A 87 -13.63 -5.93 14.48
N TRP A 88 -14.03 -6.63 13.42
CA TRP A 88 -13.79 -8.06 13.26
C TRP A 88 -12.28 -8.38 13.26
N LEU A 89 -11.49 -7.64 12.48
CA LEU A 89 -10.03 -7.78 12.44
C LEU A 89 -9.37 -7.54 13.81
N LYS A 90 -9.91 -6.59 14.60
CA LYS A 90 -9.41 -6.33 15.95
C LYS A 90 -9.71 -7.47 16.91
N VAL A 91 -10.90 -8.08 16.82
CA VAL A 91 -11.29 -9.22 17.67
C VAL A 91 -10.46 -10.47 17.38
N HIS A 92 -9.95 -10.59 16.16
CA HIS A 92 -9.14 -11.74 15.72
C HIS A 92 -7.63 -11.44 15.71
N ASP A 93 -7.19 -10.33 16.33
CA ASP A 93 -5.77 -9.92 16.39
C ASP A 93 -5.06 -9.76 15.03
N GLN A 94 -5.83 -9.57 13.96
CA GLN A 94 -5.31 -9.39 12.59
C GLN A 94 -5.20 -7.92 12.18
N LEU A 95 -5.72 -6.98 12.99
CA LEU A 95 -5.78 -5.56 12.66
C LEU A 95 -4.42 -4.97 12.26
N GLU A 96 -3.36 -5.27 13.01
CA GLU A 96 -2.02 -4.76 12.70
C GLU A 96 -1.50 -5.28 11.36
N GLN A 97 -1.64 -6.58 11.10
CA GLN A 97 -1.17 -7.18 9.84
C GLN A 97 -1.79 -6.49 8.62
N TRP A 98 -3.10 -6.27 8.64
CA TRP A 98 -3.77 -5.62 7.52
C TRP A 98 -3.49 -4.12 7.41
N LYS A 99 -3.24 -3.42 8.53
CA LYS A 99 -2.74 -2.04 8.50
C LYS A 99 -1.37 -1.95 7.82
N GLN A 100 -0.49 -2.92 8.07
CA GLN A 100 0.84 -2.97 7.46
C GLN A 100 0.75 -3.18 5.95
N ARG A 101 -0.06 -4.15 5.49
CA ARG A 101 -0.31 -4.40 4.06
C ARG A 101 -0.90 -3.17 3.37
N PHE A 102 -1.90 -2.54 3.98
CA PHE A 102 -2.49 -1.28 3.50
C PHE A 102 -1.44 -0.18 3.29
N VAL A 103 -0.61 0.07 4.30
CA VAL A 103 0.44 1.10 4.21
C VAL A 103 1.48 0.74 3.16
N SER A 104 1.87 -0.54 3.06
CA SER A 104 2.84 -1.02 2.07
C SER A 104 2.32 -0.77 0.65
N ASN A 105 1.13 -1.27 0.33
CA ASN A 105 0.50 -1.14 -0.99
C ASN A 105 0.34 0.34 -1.38
N LEU A 106 -0.15 1.16 -0.44
CA LEU A 106 -0.34 2.58 -0.71
C LEU A 106 0.99 3.32 -0.86
N CYS A 107 2.02 3.00 -0.07
CA CYS A 107 3.34 3.62 -0.17
C CYS A 107 4.06 3.28 -1.49
N ALA A 108 3.88 2.05 -1.98
CA ALA A 108 4.40 1.59 -3.26
C ALA A 108 3.75 2.33 -4.43
N ALA A 109 2.42 2.48 -4.39
CA ALA A 109 1.67 3.14 -5.46
C ALA A 109 1.74 4.68 -5.42
N PHE A 110 1.97 5.29 -4.25
CA PHE A 110 2.02 6.75 -4.14
C PHE A 110 3.35 7.28 -4.70
N PRO A 111 3.34 8.09 -5.78
CA PRO A 111 4.57 8.57 -6.40
C PRO A 111 5.17 9.74 -5.62
N THR A 112 6.43 10.06 -5.93
CA THR A 112 7.01 11.34 -5.53
C THR A 112 6.27 12.43 -6.32
N GLY A 113 5.69 13.42 -5.64
CA GLY A 113 4.66 14.34 -6.19
C GLY A 113 5.15 15.36 -7.23
N ASP A 114 5.92 14.90 -8.21
CA ASP A 114 6.30 15.61 -9.42
C ASP A 114 5.07 15.88 -10.29
N TYR A 115 5.11 16.95 -11.09
CA TYR A 115 3.95 17.43 -11.87
C TYR A 115 3.33 16.34 -12.76
N GLU A 116 4.16 15.50 -13.38
CA GLU A 116 3.74 14.39 -14.24
C GLU A 116 2.86 13.36 -13.51
N ASN A 117 3.01 13.25 -12.18
CA ASN A 117 2.34 12.26 -11.34
C ASN A 117 1.17 12.84 -10.52
N TRP A 118 0.81 14.12 -10.72
CA TRP A 118 -0.19 14.81 -9.91
C TRP A 118 -1.58 14.16 -9.94
N ALA A 119 -2.00 13.62 -11.09
CA ALA A 119 -3.29 12.93 -11.19
C ALA A 119 -3.36 11.71 -10.27
N VAL A 120 -2.27 10.93 -10.21
CA VAL A 120 -2.16 9.76 -9.32
C VAL A 120 -2.09 10.20 -7.87
N CYS A 121 -1.29 11.22 -7.54
CA CYS A 121 -1.27 11.78 -6.19
C CYS A 121 -2.65 12.26 -5.74
N GLN A 122 -3.39 12.94 -6.63
CA GLN A 122 -4.73 13.46 -6.33
C GLN A 122 -5.71 12.33 -5.99
N ALA A 123 -5.72 11.26 -6.79
CA ALA A 123 -6.56 10.10 -6.56
C ALA A 123 -6.20 9.38 -5.26
N LEU A 124 -4.91 9.27 -4.93
CA LEU A 124 -4.44 8.54 -3.75
C LEU A 124 -4.43 9.37 -2.45
N PHE A 125 -4.50 10.70 -2.55
CA PHE A 125 -4.38 11.59 -1.39
C PHE A 125 -5.44 11.37 -0.30
N PRO A 126 -6.73 11.13 -0.61
CA PRO A 126 -7.72 10.75 0.39
C PRO A 126 -7.33 9.50 1.19
N HIS A 127 -6.73 8.51 0.53
CA HIS A 127 -6.24 7.30 1.19
C HIS A 127 -4.99 7.57 2.05
N ALA A 128 -4.11 8.48 1.62
CA ALA A 128 -2.97 8.91 2.43
C ALA A 128 -3.43 9.65 3.71
N LYS A 129 -4.51 10.45 3.63
CA LYS A 129 -5.16 11.04 4.81
C LYS A 129 -5.71 9.96 5.74
N SER A 130 -6.35 8.92 5.20
CA SER A 130 -6.80 7.76 5.98
C SER A 130 -5.62 7.06 6.68
N ALA A 131 -4.49 6.91 5.99
CA ALA A 131 -3.27 6.31 6.55
C ALA A 131 -2.65 7.14 7.68
N ALA A 132 -2.71 8.47 7.61
CA ALA A 132 -2.20 9.35 8.66
C ALA A 132 -2.88 9.11 10.02
N ALA A 133 -4.16 8.73 10.01
CA ALA A 133 -4.92 8.39 11.23
C ALA A 133 -4.64 6.96 11.76
N GLN A 134 -3.90 6.14 11.01
CA GLN A 134 -3.80 4.70 11.24
C GLN A 134 -2.34 4.26 11.32
N ARG A 135 -1.60 4.83 12.26
CA ARG A 135 -0.19 4.51 12.47
C ARG A 135 0.01 3.00 12.77
N PRO A 136 0.88 2.30 12.02
CA PRO A 136 1.28 0.92 12.33
C PRO A 136 2.13 0.83 13.61
N GLU A 137 2.12 -0.33 14.26
CA GLU A 137 2.95 -0.56 15.46
C GLU A 137 4.35 -1.10 15.15
N ARG A 138 4.51 -1.92 14.10
CA ARG A 138 5.80 -2.52 13.73
C ARG A 138 6.75 -1.51 13.09
N GLU A 139 8.03 -1.61 13.44
CA GLU A 139 9.08 -0.71 12.98
C GLU A 139 9.29 -0.73 11.46
N ASP A 140 9.28 -1.92 10.84
CA ASP A 140 9.43 -2.07 9.39
C ASP A 140 8.37 -1.28 8.62
N SER A 141 7.12 -1.37 9.08
CA SER A 141 6.00 -0.66 8.49
C SER A 141 5.95 0.82 8.86
N LEU A 142 6.55 1.23 9.98
CA LEU A 142 6.69 2.64 10.35
C LEU A 142 7.55 3.42 9.34
N ARG A 143 8.58 2.78 8.75
CA ARG A 143 9.40 3.40 7.70
C ARG A 143 8.59 3.65 6.42
N GLY A 144 7.81 2.66 5.98
CA GLY A 144 6.88 2.81 4.85
C GLY A 144 5.83 3.88 5.12
N TRP A 145 5.21 3.86 6.31
CA TRP A 145 4.24 4.86 6.74
C TRP A 145 4.81 6.29 6.73
N ALA A 146 6.00 6.48 7.30
CA ALA A 146 6.66 7.79 7.30
C ALA A 146 7.00 8.26 5.88
N SER A 147 7.34 7.34 4.98
CA SER A 147 7.64 7.66 3.58
C SER A 147 6.39 8.02 2.79
N LEU A 148 5.29 7.30 2.98
CA LEU A 148 3.98 7.66 2.43
C LEU A 148 3.56 9.08 2.86
N LEU A 149 3.63 9.38 4.16
CA LEU A 149 3.24 10.70 4.67
C LEU A 149 4.15 11.83 4.17
N TYR A 150 5.43 11.54 3.94
CA TYR A 150 6.34 12.51 3.32
C TYR A 150 5.94 12.82 1.88
N LYS A 151 5.67 11.79 1.05
CA LYS A 151 5.21 11.98 -0.33
C LYS A 151 3.87 12.72 -0.38
N ALA A 152 2.94 12.36 0.50
CA ALA A 152 1.64 13.03 0.60
C ALA A 152 1.76 14.48 1.09
N ALA A 153 2.65 14.75 2.06
CA ALA A 153 2.95 16.12 2.49
C ALA A 153 3.54 16.97 1.36
N TRP A 154 4.44 16.39 0.57
CA TRP A 154 5.02 17.04 -0.60
C TRP A 154 3.94 17.43 -1.61
N TYR A 155 3.07 16.49 -1.98
CA TYR A 155 1.94 16.78 -2.86
C TYR A 155 1.02 17.86 -2.28
N ALA A 156 0.64 17.76 -1.00
CA ALA A 156 -0.21 18.74 -0.32
C ALA A 156 0.39 20.15 -0.36
N TRP A 157 1.72 20.26 -0.20
CA TRP A 157 2.44 21.52 -0.33
C TRP A 157 2.35 22.08 -1.76
N GLN A 158 2.56 21.24 -2.78
CA GLN A 158 2.50 21.65 -4.19
C GLN A 158 1.13 22.20 -4.59
N ILE A 159 0.04 21.65 -4.05
CA ILE A 159 -1.33 22.12 -4.32
C ILE A 159 -1.80 23.25 -3.38
N GLY A 160 -0.91 23.79 -2.54
CA GLY A 160 -1.20 24.91 -1.63
C GLY A 160 -1.95 24.52 -0.35
N ASN A 161 -2.09 23.23 -0.04
CA ASN A 161 -2.74 22.76 1.19
C ASN A 161 -1.73 22.66 2.35
N GLY A 162 -1.38 23.81 2.93
CA GLY A 162 -0.39 23.92 4.00
C GLY A 162 -0.73 23.13 5.28
N VAL A 163 -2.01 23.04 5.65
CA VAL A 163 -2.44 22.36 6.88
C VAL A 163 -2.16 20.85 6.82
N GLU A 164 -2.54 20.20 5.73
CA GLU A 164 -2.25 18.77 5.54
C GLU A 164 -0.75 18.52 5.35
N ALA A 165 -0.06 19.41 4.61
CA ALA A 165 1.39 19.31 4.40
C ALA A 165 2.17 19.35 5.73
N GLU A 166 1.85 20.30 6.60
CA GLU A 166 2.47 20.42 7.92
C GLU A 166 2.16 19.19 8.79
N SER A 167 0.89 18.81 8.90
CA SER A 167 0.46 17.66 9.69
C SER A 167 1.19 16.37 9.27
N MET A 168 1.18 16.05 7.99
CA MET A 168 1.78 14.82 7.45
C MET A 168 3.32 14.84 7.56
N SER A 169 3.95 15.97 7.28
CA SER A 169 5.42 16.09 7.40
C SER A 169 5.88 15.96 8.86
N LEU A 170 5.15 16.52 9.82
CA LEU A 170 5.44 16.36 11.25
C LEU A 170 5.33 14.91 11.69
N HIS A 171 4.29 14.18 11.25
CA HIS A 171 4.16 12.76 11.51
C HIS A 171 5.34 11.96 10.94
N SER A 172 5.73 12.24 9.69
CA SER A 172 6.88 11.58 9.04
C SER A 172 8.19 11.83 9.79
N ILE A 173 8.51 13.09 10.10
CA ILE A 173 9.76 13.47 10.77
C ILE A 173 9.83 12.88 12.19
N ARG A 174 8.74 12.96 12.96
CA ARG A 174 8.69 12.40 14.32
C ARG A 174 8.94 10.90 14.32
N THR A 175 8.36 10.18 13.36
CA THR A 175 8.58 8.72 13.23
C THR A 175 10.01 8.41 12.85
N ARG A 176 10.57 9.10 11.84
CA ARG A 176 11.97 8.89 11.42
C ARG A 176 12.98 9.19 12.52
N LYS A 177 12.76 10.24 13.32
CA LYS A 177 13.59 10.54 14.51
C LYS A 177 13.55 9.43 15.57
N LYS A 178 12.41 8.76 15.74
CA LYS A 178 12.29 7.64 16.68
C LYS A 178 13.02 6.39 16.18
N ILE A 179 12.92 6.09 14.89
CA ILE A 179 13.60 4.96 14.25
C ILE A 179 15.12 5.13 14.28
N LEU A 180 15.62 6.32 13.93
CA LEU A 180 17.07 6.57 13.84
C LEU A 180 17.76 6.72 15.21
N GLY A 181 16.99 6.83 16.30
CA GLY A 181 17.50 7.13 17.64
C GLY A 181 18.16 8.51 17.75
N PRO A 182 18.57 8.92 18.96
CA PRO A 182 19.47 10.05 19.12
C PRO A 182 20.84 9.66 18.54
N VAL A 183 21.29 10.38 17.51
CA VAL A 183 22.67 10.28 17.02
C VAL A 183 23.59 10.68 18.18
N PHE A 184 24.14 9.70 18.89
CA PHE A 184 25.21 9.92 19.86
C PHE A 184 26.42 10.42 19.05
N PHE A 185 26.60 11.74 19.00
CA PHE A 185 27.89 12.34 18.69
C PHE A 185 28.85 11.97 19.82
N MET A 186 29.45 10.78 19.74
CA MET A 186 30.75 10.53 20.35
C MET A 186 31.81 11.07 19.37
N GLY A 187 32.07 12.37 19.45
CA GLY A 187 33.44 12.87 19.25
C GLY A 187 34.06 12.93 20.65
N GLY A 188 35.20 12.32 20.94
CA GLY A 188 36.38 12.13 20.08
C GLY A 188 37.47 13.02 20.64
#